data_AF-B1TE91-F1
#
_entry.id   AF-B1TE91-F1
#
_cell.length_a   1.000
_cell.length_b   1.000
_cell.length_c   1.000
_cell.angle_alpha   90.00
_cell.angle_beta   90.00
_cell.angle_gamma   90.00
#
_symmetry.space_group_name_H-M   'P 1'
#
loop_
_entity.id
_entity.type
_entity.pdbx_description
1 polymer ?
#
loop_
_entity_poly.entity_id
_entity_poly.type
_entity_poly.pdbx_seq_one_letter_code
_entity_poly.pdbx_strand_id
1 'polypeptide(L)'
;MSDAAWDGYARALFAARAQRGALRIRIEAARRGRTRLAVAACDTLLASLALTSRAAGWRLISVRDALSASLDAHAGRLNGDDCRYALLQPRVVTCVFRRAGEWAEMVTLPRAGGARLDDWFAAAALMTGQPLVGAAFASALDGPLPAAEGVTPLDGRTDDMRVCGPEKPA
;
A
#
# COMPACT_ATOMS: atom_id res chain seq x y z
N MET A 1 19.40 3.05 17.23
CA MET A 1 18.03 3.16 17.77
C MET A 1 17.58 1.78 18.17
N SER A 2 16.99 1.64 19.36
CA SER A 2 16.34 0.41 19.82
C SER A 2 14.99 0.23 19.13
N ASP A 3 14.42 -0.98 19.18
CA ASP A 3 13.08 -1.25 18.63
C ASP A 3 12.00 -0.39 19.31
N ALA A 4 12.16 -0.09 20.60
CA ALA A 4 11.28 0.83 21.33
C ALA A 4 11.31 2.27 20.77
N ALA A 5 12.48 2.74 20.32
CA ALA A 5 12.60 4.07 19.72
C ALA A 5 11.90 4.14 18.34
N TRP A 6 11.96 3.06 17.56
CA TRP A 6 11.24 2.94 16.30
C TRP A 6 9.73 2.86 16.49
N ASP A 7 9.25 2.10 17.49
CA ASP A 7 7.82 2.05 17.83
C ASP A 7 7.31 3.44 18.26
N GLY A 8 8.05 4.14 19.13
CA GLY A 8 7.71 5.51 19.54
C GLY A 8 7.65 6.50 18.36
N TYR A 9 8.63 6.43 17.45
CA TYR A 9 8.65 7.24 16.24
C TYR A 9 7.44 6.94 15.33
N ALA A 10 7.16 5.65 15.06
CA ALA A 10 6.04 5.24 14.23
C ALA A 10 4.70 5.70 14.83
N ARG A 11 4.51 5.59 16.15
CA ARG A 11 3.33 6.10 16.84
C ARG A 11 3.14 7.59 16.65
N ALA A 12 4.19 8.38 16.84
CA ALA A 12 4.13 9.83 16.62
C ALA A 12 3.77 10.16 15.16
N LEU A 13 4.35 9.42 14.22
CA LEU A 13 4.14 9.59 12.78
C LEU A 13 2.71 9.22 12.33
N PHE A 14 2.08 8.21 12.93
CA PHE A 14 0.67 7.89 12.68
C PHE A 14 -0.28 8.86 13.39
N ALA A 15 0.03 9.29 14.61
CA ALA A 15 -0.75 10.30 15.33
C ALA A 15 -0.82 11.63 14.56
N ALA A 16 0.30 12.05 13.95
CA ALA A 16 0.37 13.25 13.11
C ALA A 16 -0.53 13.16 11.86
N ARG A 17 -0.84 11.95 11.37
CA ARG A 17 -1.78 11.71 10.25
C ARG A 17 -3.25 11.60 10.69
N ALA A 18 -3.57 12.10 11.88
CA ALA A 18 -4.89 12.07 12.49
C ALA A 18 -5.51 10.65 12.58
N GLN A 19 -4.68 9.60 12.59
CA GLN A 19 -5.14 8.25 12.89
C GLN A 19 -5.36 8.18 14.41
N ARG A 20 -6.63 8.27 14.83
CA ARG A 20 -7.03 8.25 16.24
C ARG A 20 -7.35 6.83 16.70
N GLY A 21 -7.05 6.54 17.97
CA GLY A 21 -7.38 5.28 18.62
C GLY A 21 -6.18 4.35 18.84
N ALA A 22 -6.42 3.20 19.46
CA ALA A 22 -5.41 2.18 19.68
C ALA A 22 -5.00 1.56 18.33
N LEU A 23 -3.75 1.78 17.94
CA LEU A 23 -3.18 1.22 16.71
C LEU A 23 -2.27 0.05 17.05
N ARG A 24 -2.44 -1.04 16.31
CA ARG A 24 -1.46 -2.12 16.24
C ARG A 24 -0.48 -1.81 15.12
N ILE A 25 0.75 -1.50 15.50
CA ILE A 25 1.82 -1.11 14.56
C ILE A 25 2.77 -2.29 14.35
N ARG A 26 3.12 -2.55 13.10
CA ARG A 26 4.20 -3.45 12.71
C ARG A 26 5.22 -2.66 11.92
N ILE A 27 6.49 -2.81 12.26
CA ILE A 27 7.60 -2.15 11.59
C ILE A 27 8.46 -3.25 10.99
N GLU A 28 8.79 -3.11 9.72
CA GLU A 28 9.72 -3.99 9.02
C GLU A 28 11.11 -3.92 9.66
N ALA A 29 11.75 -5.08 9.78
CA ALA A 29 13.13 -5.17 10.20
C ALA A 29 14.05 -4.79 9.02
N ALA A 30 14.69 -3.61 9.09
CA ALA A 30 15.69 -3.19 8.12
C ALA A 30 17.07 -2.95 8.75
N ARG A 31 18.13 -3.04 7.94
CA ARG A 31 19.51 -2.70 8.34
C ARG A 31 19.60 -1.25 8.82
N ARG A 32 20.57 -0.96 9.68
CA ARG A 32 20.81 0.40 10.20
C ARG A 32 21.06 1.37 9.05
N GLY A 33 20.40 2.53 9.08
CA GLY A 33 20.54 3.58 8.05
C GLY A 33 19.63 3.41 6.83
N ARG A 34 18.77 2.39 6.79
CA ARG A 34 17.77 2.18 5.74
C ARG A 34 16.38 2.63 6.18
N THR A 35 15.57 3.06 5.21
CA THR A 35 14.13 3.31 5.39
C THR A 35 13.44 2.03 5.84
N ARG A 36 12.46 2.15 6.76
CA ARG A 36 11.66 1.04 7.28
C ARG A 36 10.20 1.28 6.93
N LEU A 37 9.51 0.26 6.43
CA LEU A 37 8.06 0.31 6.30
C LEU A 37 7.41 0.10 7.66
N ALA A 38 6.45 0.96 8.00
CA ALA A 38 5.59 0.78 9.16
C ALA A 38 4.14 0.73 8.70
N VAL A 39 3.39 -0.26 9.18
CA VAL A 39 1.96 -0.43 8.91
C VAL A 39 1.21 -0.40 10.23
N ALA A 40 0.11 0.35 10.27
CA ALA A 40 -0.76 0.43 11.42
C ALA A 40 -2.17 0.01 11.04
N ALA A 41 -2.82 -0.75 11.91
CA ALA A 41 -4.24 -1.07 11.81
C ALA A 41 -4.93 -0.75 13.13
N CYS A 42 -6.22 -0.41 13.05
CA CYS A 42 -7.05 -0.17 14.22
C CYS A 42 -7.18 -1.47 15.05
N ASP A 43 -6.74 -1.43 16.30
CA ASP A 43 -6.68 -2.62 17.16
C ASP A 43 -8.07 -3.17 17.46
N THR A 44 -9.06 -2.30 17.68
CA THR A 44 -10.45 -2.69 17.91
C THR A 44 -11.06 -3.34 16.67
N LEU A 45 -10.76 -2.83 15.48
CA LEU A 45 -11.20 -3.46 14.23
C LEU A 45 -10.62 -4.87 14.09
N LEU A 46 -9.32 -5.05 14.32
CA LEU A 46 -8.67 -6.35 14.26
C LEU A 46 -9.27 -7.34 15.28
N ALA A 47 -9.53 -6.87 16.51
CA ALA A 47 -10.16 -7.69 17.54
C ALA A 47 -11.58 -8.12 17.14
N SER A 48 -12.39 -7.18 16.62
CA SER A 48 -13.74 -7.47 16.13
C SER A 48 -13.73 -8.46 14.97
N LEU A 49 -12.83 -8.30 13.99
CA LEU A 49 -12.68 -9.24 12.88
C LEU A 49 -12.34 -10.65 13.40
N ALA A 50 -11.37 -10.76 14.32
CA ALA A 50 -10.98 -12.05 14.89
C ALA A 50 -12.11 -12.72 15.70
N LEU A 51 -12.95 -11.93 16.38
CA LEU A 51 -14.14 -12.44 17.09
C LEU A 51 -15.21 -12.93 16.12
N THR A 52 -15.58 -12.11 15.14
CA THR A 52 -16.60 -12.45 14.14
C THR A 52 -16.19 -13.66 13.30
N SER A 53 -14.92 -13.74 12.87
CA SER A 53 -14.42 -14.92 12.16
C SER A 53 -14.58 -16.18 13.00
N ARG A 54 -14.17 -16.15 14.28
CA ARG A 54 -14.28 -17.32 15.17
C ARG A 54 -15.72 -17.73 15.41
N ALA A 55 -16.63 -16.78 15.57
CA ALA A 55 -18.06 -17.07 15.72
C ALA A 55 -18.65 -17.79 14.49
N ALA A 56 -18.08 -17.56 13.30
CA ALA A 56 -18.42 -18.26 12.06
C ALA A 56 -17.63 -19.57 11.83
N GLY A 57 -16.81 -20.02 12.80
CA GLY A 57 -15.93 -21.18 12.65
C GLY A 57 -14.69 -20.92 11.78
N TRP A 58 -14.41 -19.67 11.44
CA TRP A 58 -13.24 -19.27 10.66
C TRP A 58 -12.09 -18.78 11.55
N ARG A 59 -10.87 -18.81 11.01
CA ARG A 59 -9.67 -18.25 11.66
C ARG A 59 -9.10 -17.13 10.80
N LEU A 60 -8.96 -15.95 11.39
CA LEU A 60 -8.24 -14.84 10.75
C LEU A 60 -6.75 -15.16 10.69
N ILE A 61 -6.21 -15.37 9.48
CA ILE A 61 -4.81 -15.73 9.27
C ILE A 61 -3.91 -14.48 9.18
N SER A 62 -4.32 -13.48 8.40
CA SER A 62 -3.54 -12.25 8.21
C SER A 62 -4.43 -11.07 7.82
N VAL A 63 -3.96 -9.87 8.12
CA VAL A 63 -4.50 -8.61 7.60
C VAL A 63 -3.34 -7.85 6.97
N ARG A 64 -3.51 -7.39 5.74
CA ARG A 64 -2.54 -6.57 5.00
C ARG A 64 -3.22 -5.28 4.60
N ASP A 65 -2.50 -4.17 4.63
CA ASP A 65 -2.98 -2.94 4.02
C ASP A 65 -2.96 -3.05 2.49
N ALA A 66 -3.75 -2.21 1.82
CA ALA A 66 -3.91 -2.27 0.36
C ALA A 66 -2.60 -2.03 -0.39
N LEU A 67 -1.69 -1.19 0.13
CA LEU A 67 -0.41 -0.93 -0.50
C LEU A 67 0.47 -2.17 -0.43
N SER A 68 0.67 -2.74 0.76
CA SER A 68 1.47 -3.95 0.93
C SER A 68 0.91 -5.11 0.11
N ALA A 69 -0.41 -5.28 0.08
CA ALA A 69 -1.05 -6.32 -0.73
C ALA A 69 -0.79 -6.12 -2.23
N SER A 70 -0.87 -4.89 -2.71
CA SER A 70 -0.68 -4.58 -4.13
C SER A 70 0.78 -4.64 -4.57
N LEU A 71 1.72 -4.20 -3.71
CA LEU A 71 3.16 -4.37 -3.94
C LEU A 71 3.57 -5.84 -4.00
N ASP A 72 3.02 -6.68 -3.11
CA ASP A 72 3.28 -8.13 -3.11
C ASP A 72 2.73 -8.80 -4.37
N ALA A 73 1.49 -8.49 -4.74
CA ALA A 73 0.85 -9.02 -5.96
C ALA A 73 1.65 -8.71 -7.23
N HIS A 74 2.33 -7.56 -7.25
CA HIS A 74 3.07 -7.07 -8.41
C HIS A 74 4.59 -7.14 -8.24
N ALA A 75 5.10 -7.86 -7.23
CA ALA A 75 6.52 -7.88 -6.89
C ALA A 75 7.41 -8.31 -8.07
N GLY A 76 6.94 -9.24 -8.90
CA GLY A 76 7.66 -9.71 -10.09
C GLY A 76 7.82 -8.65 -11.19
N ARG A 77 6.95 -7.62 -11.22
CA ARG A 77 7.03 -6.51 -12.20
C ARG A 77 7.76 -5.29 -11.61
N LEU A 78 7.75 -5.16 -10.28
CA LEU A 78 8.40 -4.09 -9.52
C LEU A 78 9.83 -4.43 -9.09
N ASN A 79 10.43 -5.48 -9.67
CA ASN A 79 11.75 -6.00 -9.30
C ASN A 79 12.93 -5.33 -10.01
N GLY A 80 12.68 -4.39 -10.94
CA GLY A 80 13.72 -3.58 -11.56
C GLY A 80 14.42 -2.64 -10.58
N ASP A 81 15.60 -2.13 -10.96
CA ASP A 81 16.43 -1.28 -10.09
C ASP A 81 15.69 -0.03 -9.59
N ASP A 82 15.18 0.76 -10.55
CA ASP A 82 14.58 2.05 -10.32
C ASP A 82 13.16 2.06 -10.88
N CYS A 83 12.18 2.21 -10.00
CA CYS A 83 10.80 2.32 -10.40
C CYS A 83 10.01 3.23 -9.47
N ARG A 84 8.90 3.73 -9.99
CA ARG A 84 7.89 4.45 -9.21
C ARG A 84 6.55 3.76 -9.39
N TYR A 85 5.78 3.73 -8.31
CA TYR A 85 4.53 3.00 -8.26
C TYR A 85 3.45 3.86 -7.61
N ALA A 86 2.27 3.91 -8.20
CA ALA A 86 1.10 4.59 -7.66
C ALA A 86 -0.03 3.60 -7.41
N LEU A 87 -0.50 3.51 -6.17
CA LEU A 87 -1.74 2.83 -5.81
C LEU A 87 -2.85 3.88 -5.68
N LEU A 88 -3.86 3.79 -6.54
CA LEU A 88 -5.08 4.58 -6.45
C LEU A 88 -6.06 3.91 -5.51
N GLN A 89 -6.59 4.69 -4.57
CA GLN A 89 -7.63 4.30 -3.63
C GLN A 89 -8.81 5.29 -3.77
N PRO A 90 -9.98 5.05 -3.15
CA PRO A 90 -11.16 5.87 -3.41
C PRO A 90 -10.96 7.38 -3.12
N ARG A 91 -10.10 7.72 -2.15
CA ARG A 91 -9.89 9.11 -1.68
C ARG A 91 -8.45 9.59 -1.75
N VAL A 92 -7.51 8.70 -2.01
CA VAL A 92 -6.08 9.00 -1.96
C VAL A 92 -5.33 8.27 -3.06
N VAL A 93 -4.16 8.78 -3.41
CA VAL A 93 -3.18 8.11 -4.25
C VAL A 93 -1.91 7.99 -3.43
N THR A 94 -1.41 6.77 -3.30
CA THR A 94 -0.16 6.50 -2.61
C THR A 94 0.93 6.23 -3.63
N CYS A 95 1.92 7.12 -3.69
CA CYS A 95 3.09 7.00 -4.54
C CYS A 95 4.27 6.46 -3.74
N VAL A 96 4.98 5.49 -4.31
CA VAL A 96 6.17 4.88 -3.73
C VAL A 96 7.30 4.92 -4.74
N PHE A 97 8.51 5.26 -4.28
CA PHE A 97 9.72 5.34 -5.09
C PHE A 97 10.69 4.24 -4.68
N ARG A 98 11.18 3.49 -5.66
CA ARG A 98 12.25 2.51 -5.52
C ARG A 98 13.51 3.02 -6.20
N ARG A 99 14.64 2.97 -5.51
CA ARG A 99 15.96 3.42 -5.98
C ARG A 99 17.02 2.40 -5.62
N ALA A 100 17.86 2.06 -6.59
CA ALA A 100 18.93 1.07 -6.43
C ALA A 100 18.43 -0.23 -5.78
N GLY A 101 17.25 -0.70 -6.20
CA GLY A 101 16.63 -1.91 -5.68
C GLY A 101 16.00 -1.80 -4.29
N GLU A 102 15.95 -0.62 -3.67
CA GLU A 102 15.37 -0.40 -2.34
C GLU A 102 14.23 0.63 -2.35
N TRP A 103 13.25 0.49 -1.46
CA TRP A 103 12.21 1.51 -1.28
C TRP A 103 12.81 2.76 -0.63
N ALA A 104 12.82 3.86 -1.39
CA ALA A 104 13.42 5.12 -0.96
C ALA A 104 12.43 5.96 -0.17
N GLU A 105 11.26 6.24 -0.75
CA GLU A 105 10.27 7.18 -0.20
C GLU A 105 8.84 6.78 -0.56
N MET A 106 7.90 7.25 0.25
CA MET A 106 6.46 7.08 0.04
C MET A 106 5.70 8.35 0.44
N VAL A 107 4.69 8.71 -0.34
CA VAL A 107 3.78 9.80 -0.02
C VAL A 107 2.35 9.47 -0.43
N THR A 108 1.40 9.86 0.42
CA THR A 108 -0.03 9.71 0.15
C THR A 108 -0.61 11.09 -0.09
N LEU A 109 -1.22 11.26 -1.27
CA LEU A 109 -1.82 12.50 -1.74
C LEU A 109 -3.35 12.34 -1.79
N PRO A 110 -4.13 13.42 -1.57
CA PRO A 110 -5.56 13.38 -1.82
C PRO A 110 -5.83 13.13 -3.31
N ARG A 111 -6.79 12.24 -3.59
CA ARG A 111 -7.26 11.98 -4.96
C ARG A 111 -8.25 13.09 -5.34
N ALA A 112 -7.72 14.21 -5.83
CA ALA A 112 -8.55 15.24 -6.43
C ALA A 112 -9.03 14.79 -7.82
N GLY A 113 -10.30 15.03 -8.14
CA GLY A 113 -10.85 14.68 -9.45
C GLY A 113 -10.15 15.44 -10.57
N GLY A 114 -9.84 14.76 -11.68
CA GLY A 114 -9.28 15.36 -12.89
C GLY A 114 -7.75 15.37 -13.01
N ALA A 115 -7.00 15.00 -11.97
CA ALA A 115 -5.54 14.88 -12.06
C ALA A 115 -5.13 13.64 -12.87
N ARG A 116 -4.09 13.78 -13.70
CA ARG A 116 -3.46 12.64 -14.40
C ARG A 116 -2.52 11.92 -13.44
N LEU A 117 -2.22 10.66 -13.74
CA LEU A 117 -1.23 9.86 -12.97
C LEU A 117 0.13 10.55 -12.89
N ASP A 118 0.56 11.21 -13.96
CA ASP A 118 1.83 11.93 -14.03
C ASP A 118 1.87 13.11 -13.05
N ASP A 119 0.73 13.79 -12.82
CA ASP A 119 0.62 14.90 -11.88
C ASP A 119 0.84 14.43 -10.44
N TRP A 120 0.29 13.26 -10.07
CA TRP A 120 0.54 12.69 -8.75
C TRP A 120 1.98 12.22 -8.57
N PHE A 121 2.61 11.65 -9.60
CA PHE A 121 4.03 11.33 -9.53
C PHE A 121 4.88 12.59 -9.39
N ALA A 122 4.57 13.66 -10.14
CA ALA A 122 5.29 14.93 -10.06
C ALA A 122 5.14 15.59 -8.69
N ALA A 123 3.92 15.67 -8.15
CA ALA A 123 3.68 16.19 -6.80
C ALA A 123 4.38 15.33 -5.74
N ALA A 124 4.33 14.01 -5.88
CA ALA A 124 4.98 13.09 -4.96
C ALA A 124 6.51 13.23 -4.98
N ALA A 125 7.10 13.32 -6.18
CA ALA A 125 8.52 13.54 -6.38
C ALA A 125 8.98 14.87 -5.75
N LEU A 126 8.21 15.94 -5.95
CA LEU A 126 8.48 17.24 -5.35
C LEU A 126 8.46 17.18 -3.81
N MET A 127 7.45 16.54 -3.23
CA MET A 127 7.31 16.43 -1.77
C MET A 127 8.37 15.55 -1.10
N THR A 128 8.91 14.57 -1.83
CA THR A 128 9.86 13.59 -1.32
C THR A 128 11.31 13.85 -1.76
N GLY A 129 11.53 14.88 -2.58
CA GLY A 129 12.83 15.17 -3.18
C GLY A 129 13.33 14.05 -4.12
N GLN A 130 12.46 13.16 -4.57
CA GLN A 130 12.82 12.04 -5.42
C GLN A 130 12.85 12.44 -6.90
N PRO A 131 13.79 11.95 -7.70
CA PRO A 131 13.78 12.18 -9.14
C PRO A 131 12.66 11.39 -9.81
N LEU A 132 12.19 11.86 -10.96
CA LEU A 132 11.20 11.18 -11.81
C LEU A 132 11.86 10.18 -12.78
N VAL A 133 12.78 9.35 -12.27
CA VAL A 133 13.55 8.35 -13.04
C VAL A 133 12.95 6.95 -12.88
N GLY A 134 13.16 6.10 -13.88
CA GLY A 134 12.78 4.69 -13.86
C GLY A 134 11.38 4.43 -14.39
N ALA A 135 11.02 3.15 -14.44
CA ALA A 135 9.71 2.72 -14.93
C ALA A 135 8.59 3.19 -13.99
N ALA A 136 7.49 3.67 -14.57
CA ALA A 136 6.32 4.11 -13.83
C ALA A 136 5.22 3.07 -13.92
N PHE A 137 4.66 2.70 -12.77
CA PHE A 137 3.62 1.69 -12.65
C PHE A 137 2.42 2.22 -11.87
N ALA A 138 1.22 1.77 -12.20
CA ALA A 138 0.03 2.15 -11.45
C ALA A 138 -0.97 1.00 -11.32
N SER A 139 -1.69 0.99 -10.20
CA SER A 139 -2.78 0.07 -9.89
C SER A 139 -3.91 0.84 -9.20
N ALA A 140 -5.13 0.31 -9.22
CA ALA A 140 -6.29 0.89 -8.57
C ALA A 140 -7.00 -0.17 -7.71
N LEU A 141 -7.21 0.16 -6.44
CA LEU A 141 -8.06 -0.63 -5.57
C LEU A 141 -9.52 -0.62 -6.05
N ASP A 142 -9.94 0.49 -6.68
CA ASP A 142 -11.27 0.71 -7.20
C ASP A 142 -11.29 1.59 -8.45
N GLY A 143 -12.10 1.17 -9.43
CA GLY A 143 -12.34 1.92 -10.66
C GLY A 143 -11.19 1.88 -11.67
N PRO A 144 -11.37 2.54 -12.82
CA PRO A 144 -10.34 2.60 -13.85
C PRO A 144 -9.18 3.51 -13.44
N LEU A 145 -7.97 3.14 -13.87
CA LEU A 145 -6.81 4.03 -13.85
C LEU A 145 -7.05 5.20 -14.83
N PRO A 146 -6.72 6.46 -14.46
CA PRO A 146 -6.77 7.57 -15.40
C PRO A 146 -5.68 7.41 -16.47
N ALA A 147 -5.90 8.02 -17.63
CA ALA A 147 -4.94 7.97 -18.72
C ALA A 147 -3.61 8.64 -18.33
N ALA A 148 -2.50 8.03 -18.76
CA ALA A 148 -1.16 8.41 -18.40
C ALA A 148 -0.19 8.02 -19.52
N GLU A 149 0.80 8.86 -19.80
CA GLU A 149 1.80 8.58 -20.81
C GLU A 149 3.04 8.00 -20.14
N GLY A 150 3.55 6.87 -20.63
CA GLY A 150 4.72 6.22 -20.03
C GLY A 150 4.48 5.58 -18.65
N VAL A 151 3.23 5.49 -18.18
CA VAL A 151 2.86 4.74 -16.98
C VAL A 151 2.23 3.42 -17.38
N THR A 152 2.79 2.33 -16.87
CA THR A 152 2.32 0.97 -17.14
C THR A 152 1.23 0.57 -16.12
N PRO A 153 -0.01 0.31 -16.56
CA PRO A 153 -1.03 -0.23 -15.67
C PRO A 153 -0.70 -1.67 -15.27
N LEU A 154 -0.86 -1.96 -13.98
CA LEU A 154 -0.62 -3.27 -13.38
C LEU A 154 -1.90 -4.09 -13.21
N ASP A 155 -3.03 -3.42 -13.04
CA ASP A 155 -4.34 -4.06 -12.92
C ASP A 155 -4.98 -4.20 -14.30
N GLY A 156 -4.39 -5.06 -15.13
CA GLY A 156 -5.05 -5.59 -16.31
C GLY A 156 -6.05 -6.66 -15.86
N ARG A 157 -7.34 -6.31 -15.88
CA ARG A 157 -8.53 -7.16 -15.68
C ARG A 157 -8.23 -8.68 -15.82
N THR A 158 -8.17 -9.40 -14.71
CA THR A 158 -8.46 -10.85 -14.71
C THR A 158 -9.89 -11.02 -14.22
N ASP A 159 -10.76 -11.20 -15.20
CA ASP A 159 -12.10 -11.73 -15.07
C ASP A 159 -11.94 -13.22 -14.73
N ASP A 160 -11.66 -13.54 -13.47
CA ASP A 160 -11.55 -14.94 -13.00
C ASP A 160 -11.83 -15.03 -11.49
N MET A 161 -12.90 -14.38 -11.04
CA MET A 161 -13.59 -14.84 -9.86
C MET A 161 -14.62 -15.87 -10.30
N ARG A 162 -14.17 -17.11 -10.58
CA ARG A 162 -15.08 -18.26 -10.57
C ARG A 162 -15.64 -18.37 -9.16
N VAL A 163 -16.84 -17.83 -8.98
CA VAL A 163 -17.72 -18.18 -7.88
C VAL A 163 -17.82 -19.70 -7.90
N CYS A 164 -17.23 -20.37 -6.92
CA CYS A 164 -17.51 -21.78 -6.67
C CYS A 164 -19.00 -21.85 -6.31
N GLY A 165 -19.83 -22.22 -7.31
CA GLY A 165 -21.21 -22.55 -7.07
C GLY A 165 -21.30 -23.71 -6.08
N PRO A 166 -22.35 -23.78 -5.25
CA PRO A 166 -22.48 -24.85 -4.29
C PRO A 166 -22.60 -26.19 -5.02
N GLU A 167 -21.70 -27.13 -4.73
CA GLU A 167 -21.86 -28.52 -5.13
C GLU A 167 -23.19 -29.04 -4.54
N LYS A 168 -24.06 -29.55 -5.42
CA LYS A 168 -25.26 -30.27 -4.99
C LYS A 168 -24.82 -31.58 -4.33
N PRO A 169 -25.33 -31.90 -3.11
CA PRO A 169 -25.10 -33.22 -2.54
C PRO A 169 -25.88 -34.27 -3.33
N ALA A 170 -25.25 -35.44 -3.47
CA ALA A 170 -25.79 -36.65 -4.07
C ALA A 170 -26.95 -37.26 -3.24
#